data_AF-A0A0F9Q9Q1-F1
#
_entry.id   AF-A0A0F9Q9Q1-F1
#
_cell.length_a   1.000
_cell.length_b   1.000
_cell.length_c   1.000
_cell.angle_alpha   90.00
_cell.angle_beta   90.00
_cell.angle_gamma   90.00
#
_symmetry.space_group_name_H-M   'P 1'
#
loop_
_entity.id
_entity.type
_entity.pdbx_description
1 polymer ?
#
loop_
_entity_poly.entity_id
_entity_poly.type
_entity_poly.pdbx_seq_one_letter_code
_entity_poly.pdbx_strand_id
1 'polypeptide(L)' 'MFEVLFGTSDEVVSETETLQEAKAFVVYSVHERGFGAEQFVVVEADSSRVWTLDPFENEWEEGI' A
#
# COMPACT_ATOMS: atom_id res chain seq x y z
N MET A 1 9.41 -4.18 -9.05
CA MET A 1 8.06 -4.76 -8.83
C MET A 1 7.51 -4.20 -7.53
N PHE A 2 6.19 -4.04 -7.38
CA PHE A 2 5.58 -3.50 -6.16
C PHE A 2 4.68 -4.54 -5.50
N GLU A 3 4.80 -4.65 -4.18
CA GLU A 3 4.03 -5.56 -3.35
C GLU A 3 3.16 -4.73 -2.39
N VAL A 4 1.89 -5.11 -2.23
CA VAL A 4 1.02 -4.54 -1.22
C VAL A 4 0.92 -5.53 -0.07
N LEU A 5 1.42 -5.13 1.09
CA LEU A 5 1.36 -5.89 2.33
C LEU A 5 0.15 -5.44 3.14
N PHE A 6 -0.48 -6.39 3.83
CA PHE A 6 -1.49 -6.10 4.85
C PHE A 6 -0.87 -6.27 6.25
N GLY A 7 -0.65 -5.16 6.95
CA GLY A 7 0.26 -5.01 8.09
C GLY A 7 -0.11 -5.77 9.37
N THR A 8 -1.25 -6.47 9.42
CA THR A 8 -1.53 -7.39 10.54
C THR A 8 -0.89 -8.77 10.36
N SER A 9 -0.43 -9.09 9.14
CA SER A 9 -0.11 -10.48 8.79
C SER A 9 1.19 -10.65 7.97
N ASP A 10 1.90 -9.57 7.64
CA ASP A 10 3.02 -9.55 6.66
C ASP A 10 2.67 -10.29 5.35
N GLU A 11 1.38 -10.33 5.02
CA GLU A 11 0.85 -11.07 3.87
C GLU A 11 0.84 -10.14 2.65
N VAL A 12 1.42 -10.61 1.55
CA VAL A 12 1.30 -9.97 0.24
C VAL A 12 -0.10 -10.22 -0.29
N VAL A 13 -0.92 -9.17 -0.33
CA VAL A 13 -2.31 -9.22 -0.80
C VAL A 13 -2.45 -8.79 -2.26
N SER A 14 -1.42 -8.18 -2.84
CA SER A 14 -1.36 -7.84 -4.26
C SER A 14 0.09 -7.63 -4.72
N GLU A 15 0.40 -8.06 -5.93
CA GLU A 15 1.66 -7.77 -6.64
C GLU A 15 1.33 -7.00 -7.93
N THR A 16 2.04 -5.90 -8.18
CA THR A 16 1.80 -5.03 -9.35
C THR A 16 3.11 -4.62 -10.02
N GLU A 17 3.02 -4.26 -11.31
CA GLU A 17 4.19 -3.84 -12.07
C GLU A 17 4.58 -2.39 -11.75
N THR A 18 3.59 -1.55 -11.42
CA THR A 18 3.79 -0.12 -11.16
C THR A 18 3.31 0.31 -9.77
N LEU A 19 3.92 1.37 -9.24
CA LEU A 19 3.48 2.01 -7.99
C LEU A 19 2.04 2.53 -8.09
N GLN A 20 1.63 3.02 -9.27
CA GLN A 20 0.29 3.55 -9.47
C GLN A 20 -0.79 2.48 -9.29
N GLU A 21 -0.55 1.26 -9.77
CA GLU A 21 -1.46 0.13 -9.59
C GLU A 21 -1.55 -0.32 -8.14
N ALA A 22 -0.41 -0.42 -7.44
CA ALA A 22 -0.38 -0.74 -6.02
C ALA A 22 -1.17 0.29 -5.19
N LYS A 23 -0.95 1.59 -5.46
CA LYS A 23 -1.70 2.67 -4.81
C LYS A 23 -3.20 2.59 -5.11
N ALA A 24 -3.58 2.30 -6.35
CA ALA A 24 -4.98 2.15 -6.73
C ALA A 24 -5.66 0.96 -6.02
N PHE A 25 -4.95 -0.16 -5.85
CA PHE A 25 -5.44 -1.30 -5.08
C PHE A 25 -5.73 -0.94 -3.62
N VAL A 26 -4.84 -0.19 -2.98
CA VAL A 26 -5.02 0.27 -1.58
C VAL A 26 -6.22 1.22 -1.48
N VAL A 27 -6.29 2.24 -2.35
CA VAL A 27 -7.41 3.21 -2.37
C VAL A 27 -8.74 2.51 -2.57
N TYR A 28 -8.82 1.55 -3.51
CA TYR A 28 -10.02 0.74 -3.71
C TYR A 28 -10.37 -0.07 -2.46
N SER A 29 -9.39 -0.72 -1.83
CA SER A 29 -9.61 -1.54 -0.63
C SER A 29 -10.08 -0.70 0.56
N VAL A 30 -9.55 0.51 0.74
CA VAL A 30 -9.96 1.44 1.79
C VAL A 30 -11.39 1.95 1.54
N HIS A 31 -11.67 2.48 0.34
CA HIS A 31 -12.97 3.11 0.07
C HIS A 31 -14.12 2.12 -0.15
N GLU A 32 -13.87 1.04 -0.88
CA GLU A 32 -14.94 0.12 -1.31
C GLU A 32 -15.11 -1.06 -0.35
N ARG A 33 -14.06 -1.43 0.39
CA ARG A 33 -14.11 -2.56 1.35
C ARG A 33 -14.06 -2.12 2.81
N GLY A 34 -13.86 -0.83 3.08
CA GLY A 34 -13.90 -0.26 4.43
C GLY A 34 -12.72 -0.66 5.32
N PHE A 35 -11.59 -1.05 4.71
CA PHE A 35 -10.36 -1.29 5.46
C PHE A 35 -9.70 0.04 5.88
N GLY A 36 -8.93 0.01 6.97
CA GLY A 36 -8.12 1.15 7.39
C GLY A 36 -6.92 1.34 6.45
N ALA A 37 -6.59 2.59 6.14
CA ALA A 37 -5.43 2.89 5.29
C ALA A 37 -4.11 2.49 5.97
N GLU A 38 -4.05 2.60 7.30
CA GLU A 38 -2.92 2.19 8.14
C GLU A 38 -2.65 0.68 8.11
N GLN A 39 -3.57 -0.11 7.55
CA GLN A 39 -3.42 -1.55 7.42
C GLN A 39 -2.62 -1.96 6.18
N PHE A 40 -2.30 -1.02 5.28
CA PHE A 40 -1.59 -1.32 4.04
C PHE A 40 -0.22 -0.65 3.99
N VAL A 41 0.74 -1.37 3.42
CA VAL A 41 2.05 -0.83 3.04
C VAL A 41 2.34 -1.27 1.61
N VAL A 42 2.81 -0.35 0.78
CA VAL A 42 3.35 -0.69 -0.55
C VAL A 42 4.87 -0.76 -0.45
N VAL A 43 5.49 -1.83 -0.93
CA VAL A 43 6.94 -2.04 -0.91
C VAL A 43 7.44 -2.24 -2.34
N GLU A 44 8.60 -1.71 -2.67
CA GLU A 44 9.29 -2.02 -3.93
C GLU A 44 10.25 -3.20 -3.70
N ALA A 45 10.00 -4.35 -4.33
CA ALA A 45 10.68 -5.62 -4.04
C ALA A 45 12.22 -5.57 -4.17
N ASP A 46 12.74 -4.69 -5.04
CA ASP A 46 14.16 -4.56 -5.33
C ASP A 46 14.83 -3.40 -4.56
N SER A 47 14.09 -2.73 -3.68
CA SER A 47 14.60 -1.61 -2.89
C SER A 47 14.08 -1.65 -1.45
N SER A 48 14.51 -0.70 -0.63
CA SER A 48 13.96 -0.51 0.73
C SER A 48 12.85 0.54 0.76
N ARG A 49 12.37 0.99 -0.41
CA ARG A 49 11.38 2.06 -0.48
C ARG A 49 10.00 1.51 -0.15
N VAL A 50 9.30 2.26 0.69
CA VAL A 50 7.95 1.94 1.13
C VAL A 50 7.04 3.15 0.96
N TRP A 51 5.76 2.89 0.71
CA TRP A 51 4.73 3.93 0.67
C TRP A 51 3.57 3.55 1.56
N THR A 52 3.10 4.54 2.34
CA THR A 52 1.92 4.41 3.19
C THR A 52 0.95 5.52 2.87
N LEU A 53 -0.35 5.27 3.04
CA LEU A 53 -1.40 6.25 2.84
C LEU A 53 -1.77 6.84 4.20
N ASP A 54 -1.57 8.15 4.37
CA ASP A 54 -2.02 8.85 5.56
C ASP A 54 -3.57 8.83 5.59
N PRO A 55 -4.20 8.25 6.63
CA PRO A 55 -5.65 8.11 6.70
C PRO A 55 -6.40 9.44 6.95
N PHE A 56 -5.71 10.48 7.41
CA PHE A 56 -6.30 11.77 7.77
C PHE A 56 -6.15 12.79 6.64
N GLU A 57 -4.96 12.87 6.04
CA GLU A 57 -4.62 13.80 4.98
C GLU A 57 -4.90 13.22 3.59
N ASN A 58 -5.09 11.89 3.48
CA ASN A 58 -5.25 11.17 2.22
C ASN A 58 -4.08 11.41 1.24
N GLU A 59 -2.89 11.60 1.82
CA GLU A 59 -1.63 11.80 1.10
C GLU A 59 -0.75 10.55 1.20
N TRP A 60 0.07 10.33 0.18
CA TRP A 60 1.00 9.20 0.18
C TRP A 60 2.35 9.64 0.72
N GLU A 61 2.78 9.01 1.80
CA GLU A 61 4.11 9.21 2.38
C GLU A 61 5.08 8.16 1.84
N GLU A 62 6.32 8.56 1.54
CA GLU A 62 7.41 7.68 1.12
C GLU A 62 8.44 7.55 2.25
N GLY A 63 8.82 6.31 2.58
CA GLY A 63 9.86 5.96 3.54
C GLY A 63 11.01 5.17 2.93
N ILE A 64 12.13 5.11 3.66
CA ILE A 64 13.35 4.31 3.37
C ILE A 64 13.61 3.36 4.56
#